data_AF-A0A2L2YM22-F1
#
_entry.id   AF-A0A2L2YM22-F1
#
_cell.length_a   1.000
_cell.length_b   1.000
_cell.length_c   1.000
_cell.angle_alpha   90.00
_cell.angle_beta   90.00
_cell.angle_gamma   90.00
#
_symmetry.space_group_name_H-M   'P 1'
#
loop_
_entity.id
_entity.type
_entity.pdbx_description
1 polymer ?
#
loop_
_entity_poly.entity_id
_entity_poly.type
_entity_poly.pdbx_seq_one_letter_code
_entity_poly.pdbx_strand_id
1 'polypeptide(L)' 'MSDRKFFVGGNWKMNGSNSSIDGIAKLMSSGLDPNTDVVVVCPSIFMAYAVSKMP' A
#
# COMPACT_ATOMS: atom_id res chain seq x y z
N MET A 1 2.95 -21.49 20.23
CA MET A 1 3.40 -20.95 18.92
C MET A 1 3.16 -19.46 18.93
N SER A 2 3.95 -18.67 18.21
CA SER A 2 3.81 -17.20 18.22
C SER A 2 2.63 -16.78 17.33
N ASP A 3 1.56 -16.24 17.92
CA ASP A 3 0.33 -15.77 17.25
C ASP A 3 0.50 -14.43 16.50
N ARG A 4 1.71 -14.11 16.03
CA ARG A 4 1.98 -12.87 15.31
C ARG A 4 1.78 -13.08 13.82
N LYS A 5 0.86 -12.30 13.23
CA LYS A 5 0.70 -12.21 11.78
C LYS A 5 1.89 -11.46 11.17
N PHE A 6 2.34 -11.90 10.00
CA PHE A 6 3.41 -11.22 9.28
C PHE A 6 2.91 -9.85 8.78
N PHE A 7 3.72 -8.81 8.91
CA PHE A 7 3.32 -7.43 8.61
C PHE A 7 4.34 -6.75 7.70
N VAL A 8 3.86 -6.10 6.64
CA VAL A 8 4.67 -5.35 5.69
C VAL A 8 4.16 -3.92 5.59
N GLY A 9 5.01 -2.97 5.98
CA GLY A 9 4.72 -1.53 5.89
C GLY A 9 5.52 -0.84 4.79
N GLY A 10 4.84 -0.19 3.85
CA GLY A 10 5.44 0.62 2.79
C GLY A 10 5.25 2.12 3.02
N ASN A 11 6.22 2.79 3.64
CA ASN A 11 6.21 4.24 3.81
C ASN A 11 6.82 4.94 2.58
N TRP A 12 6.00 5.64 1.81
CA TRP A 12 6.41 6.35 0.60
C TRP A 12 7.20 7.63 0.89
N LYS A 13 7.26 8.06 2.15
CA LYS A 13 7.88 9.31 2.59
C LYS A 13 7.25 10.49 1.84
N MET A 14 8.05 11.46 1.40
CA MET A 14 7.60 12.59 0.60
C MET A 14 7.75 12.30 -0.91
N ASN A 15 7.28 11.14 -1.36
CA ASN A 15 7.33 10.76 -2.78
C ASN A 15 5.94 10.36 -3.30
N GLY A 16 5.75 10.59 -4.60
CA GLY A 16 4.57 10.13 -5.31
C GLY A 16 3.99 11.18 -6.26
N SER A 17 3.27 10.68 -7.25
CA SER A 17 2.35 11.36 -8.14
C SER A 17 1.16 10.42 -8.40
N ASN A 18 0.02 10.94 -8.86
CA ASN A 18 -1.15 10.10 -9.16
C ASN A 18 -0.79 8.93 -10.10
N SER A 19 0.05 9.17 -11.11
CA SER A 19 0.53 8.14 -12.04
C SER A 19 1.35 7.04 -11.34
N SER A 20 2.29 7.40 -10.46
CA SER A 20 3.05 6.40 -9.70
C SER A 20 2.16 5.60 -8.74
N ILE A 21 1.12 6.23 -8.18
CA ILE A 21 0.14 5.58 -7.30
C ILE A 21 -0.70 4.57 -8.07
N ASP A 22 -1.13 4.91 -9.29
CA ASP A 22 -1.82 3.96 -10.17
C ASP A 22 -0.95 2.74 -10.50
N GLY A 23 0.35 2.95 -10.71
CA GLY A 23 1.33 1.87 -10.91
C GLY A 23 1.44 0.96 -9.68
N ILE A 24 1.53 1.55 -8.48
CA ILE A 24 1.57 0.80 -7.21
C ILE A 24 0.26 0.03 -7.00
N ALA A 25 -0.90 0.66 -7.21
CA ALA A 25 -2.20 0.02 -7.08
C ALA A 25 -2.31 -1.20 -8.01
N LYS A 26 -1.93 -1.05 -9.29
CA LYS A 26 -1.90 -2.16 -10.25
C LYS A 26 -1.00 -3.31 -9.79
N LEU A 27 0.16 -3.00 -9.23
CA LEU A 27 1.06 -4.01 -8.67
C LEU A 27 0.41 -4.73 -7.49
N MET A 28 -0.20 -3.99 -6.56
CA MET A 28 -0.86 -4.57 -5.38
C MET A 28 -2.08 -5.42 -5.75
N SER A 29 -2.80 -5.07 -6.81
CA SER A 29 -3.91 -5.88 -7.33
C SER A 29 -3.46 -7.17 -8.04
N SER A 30 -2.17 -7.36 -8.31
CA SER A 30 -1.67 -8.59 -8.97
C SER A 30 -1.63 -9.82 -8.03
N GLY A 31 -1.79 -9.62 -6.72
CA GLY A 31 -1.86 -10.67 -5.72
C GLY A 31 -0.95 -10.39 -4.52
N LEU A 32 -1.50 -10.57 -3.31
CA LEU A 32 -0.79 -10.44 -2.04
C LEU A 32 -0.94 -11.74 -1.25
N ASP A 33 0.04 -12.07 -0.40
CA ASP A 33 -0.05 -13.22 0.49
C ASP A 33 -1.20 -12.99 1.50
N PRO A 34 -2.22 -13.88 1.57
CA PRO A 34 -3.35 -13.71 2.47
C PRO A 34 -2.99 -13.76 3.97
N ASN A 35 -1.82 -14.30 4.31
CA ASN A 35 -1.31 -14.37 5.69
C ASN A 35 -0.51 -13.12 6.11
N THR A 36 -0.42 -12.11 5.23
CA THR A 36 0.33 -10.88 5.49
C THR A 36 -0.61 -9.68 5.63
N ASP A 37 -0.42 -8.89 6.67
CA ASP A 37 -1.00 -7.55 6.74
C ASP A 37 -0.11 -6.57 5.98
N VAL A 38 -0.66 -5.95 4.93
CA VAL A 38 0.07 -4.99 4.09
C VAL A 38 -0.53 -3.61 4.29
N VAL A 39 0.32 -2.64 4.65
CA VAL A 39 -0.07 -1.24 4.83
C VAL A 39 0.85 -0.35 4.02
N VAL A 40 0.27 0.60 3.28
CA VAL A 40 1.01 1.67 2.60
C VAL A 40 0.71 3.01 3.24
N VAL A 41 1.72 3.89 3.30
CA VAL A 41 1.59 5.24 3.83
C VAL A 41 2.11 6.23 2.82
N CYS A 42 1.26 7.16 2.41
CA CYS A 42 1.53 8.19 1.40
C CYS A 42 1.62 9.59 2.02
N PRO A 43 2.20 10.59 1.32
CA PRO A 43 2.03 12.00 1.69
C PRO A 43 0.54 12.35 1.79
N SER A 44 0.15 13.12 2.82
CA SER A 44 -1.27 13.39 3.14
C SER A 44 -2.08 13.98 1.97
N ILE A 45 -1.45 14.74 1.06
CA ILE A 45 -2.10 15.29 -0.13
C ILE A 45 -2.63 14.21 -1.08
N PHE A 46 -2.03 13.02 -1.08
CA PHE A 46 -2.45 11.89 -1.90
C PHE A 46 -3.40 10.93 -1.17
N MET A 47 -3.71 11.16 0.10
CA MET A 47 -4.43 10.19 0.95
C MET A 47 -5.77 9.76 0.32
N ALA A 48 -6.60 10.73 -0.08
CA ALA A 48 -7.90 10.43 -0.69
C ALA A 48 -7.75 9.65 -2.01
N TYR A 49 -6.78 10.03 -2.84
CA TYR A 49 -6.53 9.36 -4.12
C TYR A 49 -6.00 7.94 -3.91
N ALA A 50 -5.00 7.75 -3.06
CA ALA A 50 -4.42 6.44 -2.75
C ALA A 50 -5.49 5.49 -2.20
N VAL A 51 -6.30 5.93 -1.24
CA VAL A 51 -7.40 5.12 -0.66
C VAL A 51 -8.40 4.68 -1.74
N SER A 52 -8.73 5.54 -2.71
CA SER A 52 -9.64 5.17 -3.81
C SER A 52 -9.07 4.15 -4.81
N LYS A 53 -7.78 3.84 -4.74
CA LYS A 53 -7.06 2.99 -5.71
C LYS A 53 -6.55 1.68 -5.13
N MET A 54 -6.33 1.61 -3.82
CA MET A 54 -5.85 0.38 -3.20
C MET A 54 -6.91 -0.73 -3.31
N PRO A 55 -6.47 -2.00 -3.53
CA PRO A 55 -7.36 -3.15 -3.60
C PRO A 55 -8.01 -3.51 -2.27
#